data_AF-A0AAV0Z190-F1
#
_entry.id   AF-A0AAV0Z190-F1
#
_cell.length_a   1.000
_cell.length_b   1.000
_cell.length_c   1.000
_cell.angle_alpha   90.00
_cell.angle_beta   90.00
_cell.angle_gamma   90.00
#
_symmetry.space_group_name_H-M   'P 1'
#
loop_
_entity.id
_entity.type
_entity.pdbx_description
1 polymer ?
#
loop_
_entity_poly.entity_id
_entity_poly.type
_entity_poly.pdbx_seq_one_letter_code
_entity_poly.pdbx_strand_id
1 'polypeptide(L)'
;MPCHLHPSSALYGMGCTPDYVVYHELILTTKEYMQCATAVEPHWLAELGPMFFSVKESDTSLLEHKKKQKQEKTDMEEEMENLKKEQAEFERENKQKEKEKMAKNQQQISMPGLKKGSSTFLRPKKFGL
;
A
#
# COMPACT_ATOMS: atom_id res chain seq x y z
N MET A 1 -7.39 -7.73 -40.67
CA MET A 1 -6.92 -8.40 -41.90
C MET A 1 -5.53 -8.94 -41.62
N PRO A 2 -5.23 -10.21 -41.94
CA PRO A 2 -3.91 -10.77 -41.73
C PRO A 2 -2.91 -10.18 -42.74
N CYS A 3 -1.90 -9.47 -42.25
CA CYS A 3 -0.84 -8.88 -43.08
C CYS A 3 0.47 -9.65 -42.90
N HIS A 4 1.26 -9.76 -43.95
CA HIS A 4 2.51 -10.51 -43.96
C HIS A 4 3.73 -9.59 -44.14
N LEU A 5 4.89 -10.02 -43.67
CA LEU A 5 6.14 -9.34 -44.01
C LEU A 5 6.43 -9.51 -45.50
N HIS A 6 6.81 -8.42 -46.17
CA HIS A 6 7.25 -8.49 -47.56
C HIS A 6 8.51 -9.38 -47.67
N PRO A 7 8.65 -10.23 -48.70
CA PRO A 7 9.80 -11.12 -48.85
C PRO A 7 11.16 -10.42 -48.92
N SER A 8 11.18 -9.14 -49.31
CA SER A 8 12.41 -8.33 -49.33
C SER A 8 12.76 -7.73 -47.96
N SER A 9 11.92 -7.90 -46.94
CA SER A 9 12.19 -7.39 -45.59
C SER A 9 13.33 -8.18 -44.96
N ALA A 10 14.23 -7.50 -44.25
CA ALA A 10 15.32 -8.16 -43.52
C ALA A 10 14.81 -9.07 -42.38
N LEU A 11 13.60 -8.80 -41.87
CA LEU A 11 12.95 -9.64 -40.85
C LEU A 11 12.37 -10.93 -41.44
N TYR A 12 12.26 -11.02 -42.77
CA TYR A 12 11.73 -12.19 -43.44
C TYR A 12 12.76 -13.33 -43.40
N GLY A 13 12.38 -14.47 -42.84
CA GLY A 13 13.25 -15.67 -42.76
C GLY A 13 14.15 -15.76 -41.53
N MET A 14 14.00 -14.84 -40.56
CA MET A 14 14.86 -14.78 -39.36
C MET A 14 14.50 -15.82 -38.27
N GLY A 15 13.47 -16.66 -38.49
CA GLY A 15 13.05 -17.73 -37.57
C GLY A 15 12.29 -17.27 -36.32
N CYS A 16 12.58 -16.07 -35.82
CA CYS A 16 11.81 -15.37 -34.81
C CYS A 16 11.11 -14.16 -35.44
N THR A 17 9.78 -14.21 -35.52
CA THR A 17 8.99 -13.02 -35.91
C THR A 17 8.71 -12.19 -34.66
N PRO A 18 9.12 -10.91 -34.62
CA PRO A 18 8.83 -10.04 -33.49
C PRO A 18 7.32 -9.81 -33.33
N ASP A 19 6.87 -9.64 -32.08
CA ASP A 19 5.44 -9.43 -31.76
C ASP A 19 4.94 -8.04 -32.20
N TYR A 20 5.82 -7.03 -32.17
CA TYR A 20 5.52 -5.65 -32.52
C TYR A 20 6.47 -5.13 -33.60
N VAL A 21 5.89 -4.53 -34.65
CA VAL A 21 6.61 -4.05 -35.83
C VAL A 21 6.01 -2.72 -36.29
N VAL A 22 6.88 -1.81 -36.73
CA VAL A 22 6.49 -0.61 -37.47
C VAL A 22 6.89 -0.78 -38.94
N TYR A 23 6.00 -0.44 -39.87
CA TYR A 23 6.25 -0.51 -41.31
C TYR A 23 6.19 0.88 -41.94
N HIS A 24 6.88 1.06 -43.07
CA HIS A 24 6.85 2.32 -43.82
C HIS A 24 5.69 2.37 -44.80
N GLU A 25 5.46 1.27 -45.52
CA GLU A 25 4.44 1.18 -46.56
C GLU A 25 3.68 -0.14 -46.46
N LEU A 26 2.40 -0.09 -46.83
CA LEU A 26 1.53 -1.25 -46.95
C LEU A 26 1.18 -1.47 -48.42
N ILE A 27 1.66 -2.58 -48.98
CA ILE A 27 1.37 -2.95 -50.37
C ILE A 27 0.10 -3.80 -50.40
N LEU A 28 -0.97 -3.26 -50.98
CA LEU A 28 -2.26 -3.93 -51.16
C LEU A 28 -2.32 -4.60 -52.55
N THR A 29 -2.07 -5.91 -52.61
CA THR A 29 -2.22 -6.72 -53.84
C THR A 29 -3.17 -7.89 -53.59
N THR A 30 -2.91 -9.08 -54.14
CA THR A 30 -3.63 -10.31 -53.77
C THR A 30 -3.41 -10.71 -52.31
N LYS A 31 -2.23 -10.37 -51.77
CA LYS A 31 -1.91 -10.45 -50.34
C LYS A 31 -1.36 -9.11 -49.88
N GLU A 32 -1.60 -8.80 -48.62
CA GLU A 32 -1.21 -7.53 -48.01
C GLU A 32 0.18 -7.69 -47.41
N TYR A 33 1.13 -6.84 -47.83
CA TYR A 33 2.51 -6.93 -47.39
C TYR A 33 3.01 -5.64 -46.74
N MET A 34 3.67 -5.78 -45.59
CA MET A 34 4.42 -4.72 -44.91
C MET A 34 5.81 -4.58 -45.53
N GLN A 35 6.09 -3.40 -46.11
CA GLN A 35 7.39 -3.05 -46.67
C GLN A 35 8.19 -2.17 -45.69
N CYS A 36 9.51 -2.39 -45.63
CA CYS A 36 10.43 -1.72 -44.70
C CYS A 36 9.95 -1.82 -43.23
N ALA A 37 9.78 -3.06 -42.78
CA ALA A 37 9.37 -3.38 -41.41
C ALA A 37 10.57 -3.37 -40.44
N THR A 38 10.40 -2.74 -39.27
CA THR A 38 11.38 -2.68 -38.18
C THR A 38 10.75 -3.19 -36.90
N ALA A 39 11.45 -4.08 -36.18
CA ALA A 39 11.02 -4.57 -34.87
C ALA A 39 11.12 -3.45 -33.84
N VAL A 40 10.11 -3.31 -32.98
CA VAL A 40 10.07 -2.26 -31.94
C VAL A 40 9.63 -2.83 -30.60
N GLU A 41 10.07 -2.19 -29.51
CA GLU A 41 9.57 -2.50 -28.18
C GLU A 41 8.23 -1.76 -27.93
N PRO A 42 7.20 -2.43 -27.38
CA PRO A 42 5.90 -1.81 -27.14
C PRO A 42 5.96 -0.62 -26.17
N HIS A 43 6.91 -0.61 -25.22
CA HIS A 43 7.08 0.51 -24.28
C HIS A 43 7.41 1.82 -25.01
N TRP A 44 8.24 1.79 -26.06
CA TRP A 44 8.58 2.99 -26.82
C TRP A 44 7.37 3.61 -27.51
N LEU A 45 6.42 2.79 -27.96
CA LEU A 45 5.18 3.28 -28.57
C LEU A 45 4.28 3.94 -27.53
N ALA A 46 4.19 3.38 -26.32
CA ALA A 46 3.41 3.97 -25.23
C ALA A 46 4.02 5.28 -24.71
N GLU A 47 5.35 5.38 -24.68
CA GLU A 47 6.07 6.59 -24.27
C GLU A 47 5.94 7.73 -25.30
N LEU A 48 6.13 7.42 -26.59
CA LEU A 48 6.11 8.43 -27.65
C LEU A 48 4.69 8.77 -28.15
N GLY A 49 3.75 7.86 -27.99
CA GLY A 49 2.36 8.00 -28.45
C GLY A 49 1.32 7.63 -27.40
N PRO A 50 1.32 8.27 -26.22
CA PRO A 50 0.43 7.89 -25.11
C PRO A 50 -1.06 8.06 -25.42
N MET A 51 -1.40 8.87 -26.43
CA MET A 51 -2.79 9.06 -26.88
C MET A 51 -3.31 7.89 -27.74
N PHE A 52 -2.39 7.13 -28.37
CA PHE A 52 -2.73 6.06 -29.32
C PHE A 52 -2.41 4.67 -28.77
N PHE A 53 -1.39 4.56 -27.92
CA PHE A 53 -0.86 3.30 -27.45
C PHE A 53 -0.88 3.22 -25.93
N SER A 54 -1.28 2.07 -25.41
CA SER A 54 -1.23 1.74 -23.99
C SER A 54 -0.70 0.31 -23.88
N VAL A 55 0.30 0.09 -23.01
CA VAL A 55 0.86 -1.25 -22.80
C VAL A 55 -0.19 -2.09 -22.10
N LYS A 56 -0.80 -2.99 -22.85
CA LYS A 56 -1.76 -3.94 -22.30
C LYS A 56 -0.97 -5.11 -21.71
N GLU A 57 -0.61 -4.99 -20.44
CA GLU A 57 -0.05 -6.12 -19.69
C GLU A 57 -1.10 -7.24 -19.70
N SER A 58 -0.83 -8.32 -20.43
CA SER A 58 -1.78 -9.42 -20.68
C SER A 58 -2.24 -10.07 -19.37
N ASP A 59 -3.36 -10.81 -19.36
CA ASP A 59 -4.12 -11.33 -18.20
C ASP A 59 -3.34 -12.01 -17.04
N THR A 60 -2.06 -12.33 -17.21
CA THR A 60 -1.14 -12.67 -16.11
C THR A 60 -0.95 -11.49 -15.14
N SER A 61 -1.00 -10.26 -15.64
CA SER A 61 -0.85 -9.00 -14.90
C SER A 61 -1.96 -8.76 -13.89
N LEU A 62 -3.22 -9.12 -14.19
CA LEU A 62 -4.33 -8.95 -13.25
C LEU A 62 -4.16 -9.83 -12.01
N LEU A 63 -3.70 -11.06 -12.19
CA LEU A 63 -3.43 -11.98 -11.09
C LEU A 63 -2.25 -11.51 -10.26
N GLU A 64 -1.18 -11.05 -10.92
CA GLU A 64 0.00 -10.49 -10.25
C GLU A 64 -0.32 -9.19 -9.51
N HIS A 65 -1.07 -8.28 -10.13
CA HIS A 65 -1.51 -7.02 -9.53
C HIS A 65 -2.44 -7.27 -8.34
N LYS A 66 -3.36 -8.24 -8.44
CA LYS A 66 -4.21 -8.64 -7.32
C LYS A 66 -3.40 -9.29 -6.19
N LYS A 67 -2.38 -10.07 -6.52
CA LYS A 67 -1.45 -10.67 -5.54
C LYS A 67 -0.63 -9.59 -4.85
N LYS A 68 -0.11 -8.62 -5.60
CA LYS A 68 0.64 -7.46 -5.10
C LYS A 68 -0.22 -6.58 -4.18
N GLN A 69 -1.43 -6.23 -4.60
CA GLN A 69 -2.37 -5.48 -3.75
C GLN A 69 -2.71 -6.22 -2.46
N LYS A 70 -2.87 -7.55 -2.52
CA LYS A 70 -3.14 -8.36 -1.33
C LYS A 70 -1.94 -8.37 -0.38
N GLN A 71 -0.73 -8.51 -0.94
CA GLN A 71 0.52 -8.45 -0.20
C GLN A 71 0.70 -7.08 0.48
N GLU A 72 0.56 -5.98 -0.28
CA GLU A 72 0.66 -4.62 0.24
C GLU A 72 -0.36 -4.36 1.36
N LYS A 73 -1.58 -4.90 1.23
CA LYS A 73 -2.61 -4.80 2.26
C LYS A 73 -2.24 -5.58 3.52
N THR A 74 -1.73 -6.81 3.38
CA THR A 74 -1.32 -7.61 4.55
C THR A 74 -0.14 -6.99 5.27
N ASP A 75 0.83 -6.47 4.52
CA ASP A 75 2.02 -5.82 5.08
C ASP A 75 1.62 -4.55 5.85
N MET A 76 0.69 -3.74 5.31
CA MET A 76 0.15 -2.55 6.00
C MET A 76 -0.67 -2.91 7.25
N GLU A 77 -1.46 -4.00 7.23
CA GLU A 77 -2.20 -4.46 8.40
C GLU A 77 -1.26 -4.90 9.53
N GLU A 78 -0.15 -5.59 9.20
CA GLU A 78 0.88 -6.00 10.15
C GLU A 78 1.62 -4.80 10.76
N GLU A 79 2.03 -3.82 9.93
CA GLU A 79 2.65 -2.58 10.42
C GLU A 79 1.73 -1.82 11.38
N MET A 80 0.44 -1.70 11.03
CA MET A 80 -0.55 -1.05 11.90
C MET A 80 -0.78 -1.79 13.21
N GLU A 81 -0.72 -3.12 13.22
CA GLU A 81 -0.82 -3.92 14.44
C GLU A 81 0.39 -3.74 15.34
N ASN A 82 1.60 -3.74 14.76
CA ASN A 82 2.84 -3.54 15.49
C ASN A 82 2.89 -2.13 16.12
N LEU A 83 2.53 -1.09 15.37
CA LEU A 83 2.44 0.28 15.89
C LEU A 83 1.42 0.40 17.04
N LYS A 84 0.27 -0.29 16.95
CA LYS A 84 -0.73 -0.32 18.03
C LYS A 84 -0.21 -1.01 19.29
N LYS A 85 0.53 -2.11 19.14
CA LYS A 85 1.16 -2.82 20.27
C LYS A 85 2.17 -1.93 20.97
N GLU A 86 3.06 -1.28 20.22
CA GLU A 86 4.05 -0.35 20.75
C GLU A 86 3.41 0.83 21.48
N GLN A 87 2.37 1.45 20.90
CA GLN A 87 1.63 2.53 21.55
C GLN A 87 0.97 2.08 22.86
N ALA A 88 0.36 0.89 22.89
CA ALA A 88 -0.28 0.35 24.09
C ALA A 88 0.72 -0.02 25.18
N GLU A 89 1.92 -0.50 24.81
CA GLU A 89 3.02 -0.76 25.75
C GLU A 89 3.58 0.53 26.31
N PHE A 90 3.83 1.52 25.47
CA PHE A 90 4.27 2.85 25.89
C PHE A 90 3.27 3.50 26.85
N GLU A 91 1.97 3.43 26.56
CA GLU A 91 0.93 3.94 27.45
C GLU A 91 0.90 3.19 28.80
N ARG A 92 1.01 1.86 28.78
CA ARG A 92 1.10 1.04 30.00
C ARG A 92 2.32 1.42 30.83
N GLU A 93 3.48 1.58 30.21
CA GLU A 93 4.72 1.95 30.88
C GLU A 93 4.62 3.37 31.48
N ASN A 94 4.07 4.33 30.73
CA ASN A 94 3.85 5.69 31.25
C ASN A 94 2.90 5.69 32.45
N LYS A 95 1.79 4.93 32.37
CA LYS A 95 0.83 4.81 33.47
C LYS A 95 1.44 4.15 34.71
N GLN A 96 2.35 3.19 34.52
CA GLN A 96 3.12 2.57 35.60
C GLN A 96 4.08 3.59 36.25
N LYS A 97 4.85 4.31 35.44
CA LYS A 97 5.77 5.38 35.88
C LYS A 97 5.04 6.49 36.63
N GLU A 98 3.85 6.91 36.15
CA GLU A 98 2.98 7.87 36.83
C GLU A 98 2.54 7.35 38.21
N LYS A 99 2.04 6.12 38.30
CA LYS A 99 1.63 5.52 39.58
C LYS A 99 2.79 5.41 40.57
N GLU A 100 3.97 5.03 40.11
CA GLU A 100 5.18 4.97 40.95
C GLU A 100 5.61 6.34 41.46
N LYS A 101 5.60 7.37 40.58
CA LYS A 101 5.86 8.76 40.97
C LYS A 101 4.85 9.24 42.03
N MET A 102 3.57 8.96 41.83
CA MET A 102 2.49 9.32 42.77
C MET A 102 2.66 8.62 44.13
N ALA A 103 3.00 7.33 44.13
CA ALA A 103 3.26 6.57 45.37
C ALA A 103 4.49 7.09 46.14
N LYS A 104 5.59 7.41 45.43
CA LYS A 104 6.79 8.03 46.03
C LYS A 104 6.49 9.40 46.63
N ASN A 105 5.72 10.23 45.91
CA ASN A 105 5.33 11.55 46.41
C ASN A 105 4.42 11.47 47.63
N GLN A 106 3.49 10.49 47.67
CA GLN A 106 2.62 10.25 48.82
C GLN A 106 3.40 9.76 50.06
N GLN A 107 4.44 8.93 49.88
CA GLN A 107 5.33 8.50 50.97
C GLN A 107 6.20 9.64 51.51
N GLN A 108 6.59 10.59 50.64
CA GLN A 108 7.34 11.79 51.03
C GLN A 108 6.50 12.77 51.86
N ILE A 109 5.17 12.77 51.69
CA ILE A 109 4.22 13.56 52.49
C ILE A 109 3.84 12.79 53.77
N SER A 110 4.72 12.77 54.76
CA SER A 110 4.35 12.44 56.13
C SER A 110 3.93 13.73 56.83
N MET A 111 2.62 13.99 56.94
CA MET A 111 2.10 15.15 57.70
C MET A 111 2.53 15.04 59.18
N PRO A 112 3.42 15.91 59.69
CA PRO A 112 3.65 15.99 61.12
C PRO A 112 2.51 16.82 61.70
N GLY A 113 1.55 16.18 62.40
CA GLY A 113 0.60 16.91 63.25
C GLY A 113 -0.88 16.53 63.18
N LEU A 114 -1.30 15.48 62.46
CA LEU A 114 -2.71 15.09 62.47
C LEU A 114 -3.07 14.33 63.76
N LYS A 115 -3.57 15.06 64.77
CA LYS A 115 -4.11 14.46 66.00
C LYS A 115 -5.41 13.70 65.65
N LYS A 116 -5.44 12.41 65.99
CA LYS A 116 -6.60 11.52 65.85
C LYS A 116 -7.67 11.92 66.88
N GLY A 117 -8.45 12.96 66.57
CA GLY A 117 -9.55 13.46 67.40
C GLY A 117 -10.90 13.05 66.84
N SER A 118 -11.69 12.35 67.67
CA SER A 118 -13.10 12.03 67.45
C SER A 118 -13.89 13.28 67.03
N SER A 119 -14.26 13.40 65.75
CA SER A 119 -15.15 14.46 65.27
C SER A 119 -16.54 13.89 65.05
N THR A 120 -17.35 13.97 66.09
CA THR A 120 -18.81 13.89 66.05
C THR A 120 -19.37 14.95 65.11
N PHE A 121 -19.87 14.56 63.94
CA PHE A 121 -20.90 15.32 63.22
C PHE A 121 -22.17 14.48 63.16
N LEU A 122 -23.02 14.72 64.15
CA LEU A 122 -24.37 14.20 64.27
C LEU A 122 -25.23 14.75 63.13
N ARG A 123 -25.75 13.85 62.30
CA ARG A 123 -26.79 14.15 61.30
C ARG A 123 -28.13 14.30 62.03
N PRO A 124 -28.82 15.46 62.00
CA PRO A 124 -30.11 15.56 62.66
C PRO A 124 -31.17 14.81 61.85
N LYS A 125 -31.83 13.85 62.51
CA LYS A 125 -32.99 13.10 62.01
C LYS A 125 -34.23 13.99 62.21
N LYS A 126 -34.84 14.51 61.12
CA LYS A 126 -36.14 15.19 61.21
C LYS A 126 -37.26 14.16 61.44
N PHE A 127 -38.07 14.40 62.46
CA PHE A 127 -39.28 13.66 62.85
C PHE A 127 -40.53 14.55 62.59
N GLY A 128 -41.59 13.96 61.99
CA GLY A 128 -43.01 14.41 62.01
C GLY A 128 -43.41 15.55 61.05
N LEU A 129 -44.64 15.66 60.54
CA LEU A 129 -45.93 14.94 60.76
C LEU A 129 -46.44 14.28 59.46
#